data_AF-A0A381S6P9-F1
#
_entry.id   AF-A0A381S6P9-F1
#
_cell.length_a   1.000
_cell.length_b   1.000
_cell.length_c   1.000
_cell.angle_alpha   90.00
_cell.angle_beta   90.00
_cell.angle_gamma   90.00
#
_symmetry.space_group_name_H-M   'P 1'
#
loop_
_entity.id
_entity.type
_entity.pdbx_description
1 polymer ?
#
loop_
_entity_poly.entity_id
_entity_poly.type
_entity_poly.pdbx_seq_one_letter_code
_entity_poly.pdbx_strand_id
1 'polypeptide(L)'
;MITNVHKDLPLEFKSDTKNVFIVPGEVKTINYAVKNTSNETTSGVAVFQVYPSELKPFITKLNCFCHEKQTLKPGQENKYSLVLLVDPKVTKNNNTKNIKEAIIQFTFFKK
;
A
#
# COMPACT_ATOMS: atom_id res chain seq x y z
N MET A 1 -6.85 1.72 5.80
CA MET A 1 -5.73 0.98 5.18
C MET A 1 -5.94 -0.51 5.38
N ILE A 2 -5.85 -1.31 4.33
CA ILE A 2 -6.01 -2.77 4.41
C ILE A 2 -4.71 -3.44 3.93
N THR A 3 -4.16 -4.33 4.75
CA THR A 3 -2.98 -5.14 4.42
C THR A 3 -3.37 -6.61 4.44
N ASN A 4 -2.97 -7.34 3.41
CA ASN A 4 -3.24 -8.77 3.29
C ASN A 4 -2.02 -9.54 2.78
N VAL A 5 -1.95 -10.82 3.10
CA VAL A 5 -0.91 -11.73 2.61
C VAL A 5 -1.61 -12.97 2.05
N HIS A 6 -1.20 -13.41 0.86
CA HIS A 6 -1.71 -14.64 0.28
C HIS A 6 -1.31 -15.83 1.17
N LYS A 7 -2.24 -16.79 1.34
CA LYS A 7 -2.07 -17.96 2.22
C LYS A 7 -0.80 -18.78 1.99
N ASP A 8 -0.24 -18.74 0.78
CA ASP A 8 0.95 -19.51 0.39
C ASP A 8 2.27 -18.81 0.78
N LEU A 9 2.19 -17.70 1.51
CA LEU A 9 3.33 -16.87 1.86
C LEU A 9 3.38 -16.66 3.38
N PRO A 10 4.41 -17.16 4.09
CA PRO A 10 4.55 -17.02 5.53
C PRO A 10 5.12 -15.64 5.89
N LEU A 11 4.43 -14.58 5.46
CA LEU A 11 4.72 -13.21 5.83
C LEU A 11 3.61 -12.66 6.71
N GLU A 12 4.00 -11.84 7.67
CA GLU A 12 3.11 -10.95 8.40
C GLU A 12 3.26 -9.55 7.80
N PHE A 13 2.15 -8.89 7.47
CA PHE A 13 2.16 -7.58 6.81
C PHE A 13 1.16 -6.63 7.47
N LYS A 14 1.68 -5.52 7.98
CA LYS A 14 0.91 -4.53 8.72
C LYS A 14 1.23 -3.12 8.26
N SER A 15 0.22 -2.25 8.28
CA SER A 15 0.42 -0.81 8.17
C SER A 15 0.62 -0.23 9.56
N ASP A 16 1.48 0.77 9.67
CA ASP A 16 1.69 1.51 10.93
C ASP A 16 0.44 2.31 11.33
N THR A 17 -0.44 2.64 10.37
CA THR A 17 -1.63 3.47 10.58
C THR A 17 -2.87 2.85 9.96
N LYS A 18 -3.97 2.77 10.74
CA LYS A 18 -5.26 2.29 10.22
C LYS A 18 -5.92 3.31 9.29
N ASN A 19 -5.88 4.59 9.66
CA ASN A 19 -6.47 5.72 8.93
C ASN A 19 -5.42 6.81 8.72
N VAL A 20 -5.49 7.47 7.58
CA VAL A 20 -4.57 8.55 7.21
C VAL A 20 -5.41 9.67 6.61
N PHE A 21 -5.28 10.88 7.17
CA PHE A 21 -5.84 12.08 6.55
C PHE A 21 -4.92 12.53 5.41
N ILE A 22 -5.52 12.81 4.26
CA ILE A 22 -4.85 13.28 3.07
C ILE A 22 -5.46 14.63 2.70
N VAL A 23 -4.59 15.63 2.52
CA VAL A 23 -4.93 16.91 1.92
C VAL A 23 -4.53 16.83 0.44
N PRO A 24 -5.47 16.93 -0.51
CA PRO A 24 -5.12 16.93 -1.93
C PRO A 24 -4.11 18.04 -2.26
N GLY A 25 -3.05 17.68 -2.99
CA GLY A 25 -1.90 18.55 -3.27
C GLY A 25 -0.71 18.38 -2.33
N GLU A 26 -0.87 17.67 -1.22
CA GLU A 26 0.24 17.36 -0.31
C GLU A 26 0.79 15.95 -0.55
N VAL A 27 2.12 15.84 -0.46
CA VAL A 27 2.80 14.55 -0.47
C VAL A 27 2.58 13.85 0.86
N LYS A 28 2.13 12.59 0.80
CA LYS A 28 1.91 11.76 1.98
C LYS A 28 2.76 10.50 1.94
N THR A 29 3.41 10.22 3.05
CA THR A 29 4.15 8.97 3.29
C THR A 29 3.38 8.09 4.25
N ILE A 30 3.22 6.82 3.89
CA ILE A 30 2.58 5.79 4.72
C ILE A 30 3.54 4.62 4.86
N ASN A 31 3.79 4.22 6.10
CA ASN A 31 4.74 3.17 6.42
C ASN A 31 4.04 1.83 6.69
N TYR A 32 4.76 0.76 6.37
CA TYR A 32 4.35 -0.61 6.55
C TYR A 32 5.51 -1.46 7.06
N ALA A 33 5.19 -2.49 7.83
CA ALA A 33 6.13 -3.50 8.28
C ALA A 33 5.76 -4.85 7.66
N VAL A 34 6.77 -5.55 7.13
CA VAL A 34 6.65 -6.91 6.62
C VAL A 34 7.66 -7.78 7.35
N LYS A 35 7.20 -8.88 7.93
CA LYS A 35 8.03 -9.82 8.67
C LYS A 35 7.89 -11.22 8.11
N ASN A 36 9.02 -11.91 7.92
CA ASN A 36 9.02 -13.34 7.63
C ASN A 36 8.84 -14.13 8.93
N THR A 37 7.76 -14.91 9.01
CA THR A 37 7.43 -15.72 10.19
C THR A 37 7.89 -17.17 10.06
N SER A 38 8.50 -17.55 8.93
CA SER A 38 9.05 -18.88 8.70
C SER A 38 10.54 -18.99 9.06
N ASN A 39 11.02 -20.23 9.04
CA ASN A 39 12.44 -20.58 9.18
C ASN A 39 13.19 -20.61 7.84
N GLU A 40 12.55 -20.21 6.74
CA GLU A 40 13.12 -20.22 5.40
C GLU A 40 13.15 -18.83 4.77
N THR A 41 14.03 -18.61 3.80
CA THR A 41 14.03 -17.34 3.05
C THR A 41 12.80 -17.27 2.15
N THR A 42 11.99 -16.23 2.32
CA THR A 42 10.72 -16.06 1.61
C THR A 42 10.80 -14.85 0.67
N SER A 43 10.15 -14.94 -0.48
CA SER A 43 10.04 -13.85 -1.44
C SER A 43 8.60 -13.57 -1.83
N GLY A 44 8.22 -12.29 -1.86
CA GLY A 44 6.89 -11.88 -2.30
C GLY A 44 6.91 -10.58 -3.09
N VAL A 45 5.78 -10.29 -3.73
CA VAL A 45 5.49 -9.01 -4.38
C VAL A 45 4.19 -8.46 -3.84
N ALA A 46 4.18 -7.16 -3.54
CA ALA A 46 2.99 -6.46 -3.14
C ALA A 46 2.26 -5.88 -4.35
N VAL A 47 0.93 -6.08 -4.37
CA VAL A 47 0.02 -5.47 -5.33
C VAL A 47 -0.77 -4.37 -4.64
N PHE A 48 -0.77 -3.18 -5.23
CA PHE A 48 -1.50 -2.01 -4.75
C PHE A 48 -2.87 -1.91 -5.42
N GLN A 49 -3.91 -1.69 -4.62
CA GLN A 49 -5.27 -1.40 -5.08
C GLN A 49 -5.85 -0.22 -4.31
N VAL A 50 -6.72 0.54 -4.96
CA VAL A 50 -7.46 1.63 -4.34
C VAL A 50 -8.91 1.61 -4.78
N TYR A 51 -9.79 1.89 -3.81
CA TYR A 51 -11.23 1.95 -3.96
C TYR A 51 -11.79 3.23 -3.31
N PRO A 52 -12.77 3.92 -3.93
CA PRO A 52 -13.34 3.65 -5.25
C PRO A 52 -12.33 3.80 -6.40
N SER A 53 -12.56 3.10 -7.51
CA SER A 53 -11.60 3.02 -8.61
C SER A 53 -11.43 4.34 -9.38
N GLU A 54 -12.43 5.20 -9.28
CA GLU A 54 -12.51 6.55 -9.82
C GLU A 54 -11.42 7.48 -9.26
N LEU A 55 -10.87 7.14 -8.09
CA LEU A 55 -9.75 7.86 -7.49
C LEU A 55 -8.39 7.52 -8.12
N LYS A 56 -8.26 6.35 -8.79
CA LYS A 56 -6.99 5.89 -9.37
C LYS A 56 -6.29 6.94 -10.24
N PRO A 57 -6.98 7.65 -11.16
CA PRO A 57 -6.34 8.65 -12.03
C PRO A 57 -5.77 9.85 -11.28
N PHE A 58 -6.22 10.10 -10.04
CA PHE A 58 -5.78 11.23 -9.22
C PHE A 58 -4.64 10.87 -8.26
N ILE A 59 -4.23 9.61 -8.19
CA ILE A 59 -3.20 9.15 -7.25
C ILE A 59 -1.91 8.92 -8.02
N THR A 60 -0.90 9.75 -7.72
CA THR A 60 0.47 9.54 -8.19
C THR A 60 1.27 8.84 -7.10
N LYS A 61 1.79 7.65 -7.39
CA LYS A 61 2.71 6.92 -6.51
C LYS A 61 4.14 7.38 -6.79
N LEU A 62 4.67 8.25 -5.95
CA LEU A 62 6.03 8.78 -6.07
C LEU A 62 7.08 7.74 -5.68
N ASN A 63 6.78 6.90 -4.70
CA ASN A 63 7.57 5.73 -4.35
C ASN A 63 6.65 4.59 -3.93
N CYS A 64 6.92 3.38 -4.42
CA CYS A 64 6.13 2.22 -4.08
C CYS A 64 7.00 0.95 -4.14
N PHE A 65 7.03 0.22 -3.03
CA PHE A 65 7.58 -1.15 -3.00
C PHE A 65 6.71 -2.16 -3.78
N CYS A 66 5.60 -1.70 -4.38
CA CYS A 66 4.79 -2.53 -5.25
C CYS A 66 5.58 -2.88 -6.51
N HIS A 67 5.54 -4.17 -6.87
CA HIS A 67 6.19 -4.79 -8.03
C HIS A 67 7.68 -5.16 -7.86
N GLU A 68 8.34 -4.71 -6.81
CA GLU A 68 9.68 -5.19 -6.47
C GLU A 68 9.63 -6.50 -5.69
N LYS A 69 10.56 -7.43 -6.00
CA LYS A 69 10.68 -8.69 -5.27
C LYS A 69 11.26 -8.41 -3.89
N GLN A 70 10.45 -8.58 -2.86
CA GLN A 70 10.88 -8.45 -1.47
C GLN A 70 11.33 -9.81 -0.96
N THR A 71 12.63 -9.95 -0.70
CA THR A 71 13.23 -11.17 -0.16
C THR A 71 13.56 -10.94 1.30
N LEU A 72 13.01 -11.76 2.20
CA LEU A 72 13.23 -11.67 3.63
C LEU A 72 13.82 -12.98 4.15
N LYS A 73 14.91 -12.89 4.91
CA LYS A 73 15.51 -14.01 5.64
C LYS A 73 14.58 -14.51 6.76
N PRO A 74 14.82 -15.70 7.33
CA PRO A 74 14.06 -16.19 8.49
C PRO A 74 13.98 -15.15 9.61
N GLY A 75 12.77 -14.87 10.11
CA GLY A 75 12.53 -13.91 11.19
C GLY A 75 12.78 -12.43 10.83
N GLN A 76 13.27 -12.11 9.63
CA GLN A 76 13.61 -10.75 9.24
C GLN A 76 12.34 -9.90 9.12
N GLU A 77 12.40 -8.68 9.66
CA GLU A 77 11.39 -7.64 9.49
C GLU A 77 11.98 -6.45 8.74
N ASN A 78 11.30 -6.00 7.69
CA ASN A 78 11.66 -4.82 6.94
C ASN A 78 10.52 -3.79 6.98
N LYS A 79 10.91 -2.52 6.97
CA LYS A 79 9.98 -1.39 6.84
C LYS A 79 9.97 -0.89 5.41
N TYR A 80 8.76 -0.66 4.90
CA TYR A 80 8.52 -0.14 3.56
C TYR A 80 7.65 1.11 3.64
N SER A 81 7.79 1.99 2.65
CA SER A 81 7.02 3.22 2.57
C SER A 81 6.31 3.32 1.22
N LEU A 82 5.05 3.71 1.25
CA LEU A 82 4.32 4.24 0.10
C LEU A 82 4.37 5.76 0.19
N VAL A 83 4.93 6.42 -0.83
CA VAL A 83 4.87 7.87 -0.97
C VAL A 83 3.91 8.17 -2.11
N LEU A 84 2.85 8.93 -1.82
CA LEU A 84 1.81 9.26 -2.78
C LEU A 84 1.45 10.74 -2.74
N LEU A 85 0.93 11.22 -3.86
CA LEU A 85 0.31 12.53 -4.00
C LEU A 85 -1.09 12.32 -4.57
N VAL A 86 -2.08 12.99 -3.98
CA VAL A 86 -3.44 13.04 -4.54
C VAL A 86 -3.62 14.39 -5.24
N ASP A 87 -3.93 14.38 -6.54
CA ASP A 87 -4.12 15.59 -7.33
C ASP A 87 -5.33 16.40 -6.80
N PRO A 88 -5.19 17.70 -6.50
CA PRO A 88 -6.28 18.58 -6.08
C PRO A 88 -7.54 18.55 -6.97
N LYS A 89 -7.39 18.21 -8.26
CA LYS A 89 -8.50 18.05 -9.21
C LYS A 89 -9.51 16.99 -8.79
N VAL A 90 -9.15 16.06 -7.89
CA VAL A 90 -10.06 15.07 -7.32
C VAL A 90 -11.29 15.72 -6.66
N THR A 91 -11.14 16.95 -6.13
CA THR A 91 -12.23 17.70 -5.48
C THR A 91 -13.11 18.45 -6.48
N LYS A 92 -12.68 18.57 -7.74
CA LYS A 92 -13.38 19.30 -8.80
C LYS A 92 -14.05 18.39 -9.81
N ASN A 93 -13.60 17.14 -9.93
CA ASN A 93 -14.17 16.17 -10.88
C ASN A 93 -15.54 15.67 -10.38
N ASN A 94 -16.54 15.65 -11.26
CA ASN A 94 -17.90 15.24 -10.91
C ASN A 94 -18.03 13.82 -10.34
N ASN A 95 -17.16 12.90 -10.75
CA ASN A 95 -17.20 11.51 -10.31
C ASN A 95 -16.53 11.31 -8.93
N THR A 96 -15.64 12.21 -8.51
CA THR A 96 -14.84 12.05 -7.29
C THR A 96 -15.05 13.12 -6.24
N LYS A 97 -15.64 14.28 -6.58
CA LYS A 97 -15.79 15.44 -5.67
C LYS A 97 -16.55 15.14 -4.37
N ASN A 98 -17.41 14.12 -4.40
CA ASN A 98 -18.21 13.69 -3.24
C ASN A 98 -17.60 12.51 -2.48
N ILE A 99 -16.49 11.93 -2.97
CA ILE A 99 -15.80 10.82 -2.31
C ILE A 99 -14.97 11.39 -1.16
N LYS A 100 -15.35 11.08 0.07
CA LYS A 100 -14.65 11.52 1.29
C LYS A 100 -13.69 10.48 1.86
N GLU A 101 -13.88 9.22 1.47
CA GLU A 101 -13.13 8.10 2.01
C GLU A 101 -12.61 7.22 0.87
N ALA A 102 -11.40 6.73 1.06
CA ALA A 102 -10.75 5.83 0.13
C ALA A 102 -10.11 4.68 0.91
N ILE A 103 -10.20 3.48 0.34
CA ILE A 103 -9.54 2.30 0.85
C ILE A 103 -8.33 2.05 -0.03
N ILE A 104 -7.14 2.18 0.56
CA ILE A 104 -5.92 1.63 -0.01
C ILE A 104 -5.75 0.21 0.54
N GLN A 105 -5.61 -0.73 -0.38
CA GLN A 105 -5.38 -2.14 -0.09
C GLN A 105 -4.05 -2.57 -0.71
N PHE A 106 -3.26 -3.28 0.08
CA PHE A 106 -2.11 -4.02 -0.41
C PHE A 106 -2.28 -5.51 -0.11
N THR A 107 -1.95 -6.35 -1.09
CA THR A 107 -1.88 -7.80 -0.91
C THR A 107 -0.52 -8.31 -1.37
N PHE A 108 0.18 -9.04 -0.51
CA PHE A 108 1.40 -9.76 -0.89
C PHE A 108 1.07 -11.10 -1.52
N PHE A 109 1.68 -11.38 -2.67
CA PHE A 109 1.63 -12.67 -3.35
C PHE A 109 3.02 -13.29 -3.42
N LYS A 110 3.07 -14.62 -3.49
CA LYS A 110 4.30 -15.36 -3.78
C LYS A 110 4.77 -15.00 -5.19
N LYS A 111 6.07 -14.78 -5.34
CA LYS A 111 6.73 -14.57 -6.64
C LYS A 111 7.28 -15.88 -7.18
#